data_AF-A0A7W6X7X4-F1
#
_entry.id   AF-A0A7W6X7X4-F1
#
_cell.length_a   1.000
_cell.length_b   1.000
_cell.length_c   1.000
_cell.angle_alpha   90.00
_cell.angle_beta   90.00
_cell.angle_gamma   90.00
#
_symmetry.space_group_name_H-M   'P 1'
#
loop_
_entity.id
_entity.type
_entity.pdbx_description
1 polymer ?
#
loop_
_entity_poly.entity_id
_entity_poly.type
_entity_poly.pdbx_seq_one_letter_code
_entity_poly.pdbx_strand_id
1 'polypeptide(L)'
;MTAAEQLVGMTLDGGWKVVNKIAHVPSSGGMFSVPYVVADKDGKEHFLKALDFSDAFNAPDPARALQNLTSAYNHERDVLEHCRDRRLSRVVLAVTHGYAQVPGSATSKAGSPT
;
A
#
# COMPACT_ATOMS: atom_id res chain seq x y z
N MET A 1 -5.70 -5.30 -13.41
CA MET A 1 -5.79 -4.07 -12.60
C MET A 1 -6.10 -4.50 -11.19
N THR A 2 -5.24 -4.19 -10.22
CA THR A 2 -5.36 -4.70 -8.84
C THR A 2 -6.10 -3.70 -7.94
N ALA A 3 -6.44 -4.09 -6.71
CA ALA A 3 -7.11 -3.20 -5.75
C ALA A 3 -6.23 -1.97 -5.45
N ALA A 4 -4.92 -2.16 -5.27
CA ALA A 4 -3.99 -1.06 -5.05
C ALA A 4 -3.92 -0.07 -6.22
N GLU A 5 -4.36 -0.43 -7.44
CA GLU A 5 -4.37 0.47 -8.59
C GLU A 5 -5.60 1.38 -8.66
N GLN A 6 -6.60 1.14 -7.82
CA GLN A 6 -7.95 1.72 -7.92
C GLN A 6 -8.29 2.69 -6.78
N LEU A 7 -7.28 3.31 -6.17
CA LEU A 7 -7.49 4.19 -5.01
C LEU A 7 -7.87 5.64 -5.36
N VAL A 8 -7.66 6.11 -6.60
CA VAL A 8 -7.93 7.51 -6.99
C VAL A 8 -9.38 7.89 -6.68
N GLY A 9 -9.58 9.00 -5.98
CA GLY A 9 -10.90 9.49 -5.60
C GLY A 9 -11.45 8.92 -4.29
N MET A 10 -10.81 7.89 -3.70
CA MET A 10 -11.19 7.39 -2.38
C MET A 10 -10.76 8.35 -1.27
N THR A 11 -11.52 8.31 -0.17
CA THR A 11 -11.10 8.88 1.12
C THR A 11 -10.76 7.74 2.07
N LEU A 12 -9.51 7.72 2.54
CA LEU A 12 -9.00 6.70 3.46
C LEU A 12 -9.20 7.12 4.91
N ASP A 13 -9.05 6.17 5.83
CA ASP A 13 -9.16 6.39 7.28
C ASP A 13 -8.30 7.56 7.76
N GLY A 14 -8.89 8.45 8.55
CA GLY A 14 -8.23 9.69 8.98
C GLY A 14 -8.43 10.87 8.02
N GLY A 15 -9.24 10.72 6.98
CA GLY A 15 -9.65 11.82 6.09
C GLY A 15 -8.68 12.07 4.92
N TRP A 16 -7.84 11.09 4.57
CA TRP A 16 -6.87 11.24 3.49
C TRP A 16 -7.54 11.06 2.13
N LYS A 17 -7.53 12.10 1.29
CA LYS A 17 -8.09 12.03 -0.06
C LYS A 17 -7.03 11.60 -1.05
N VAL A 18 -7.28 10.54 -1.81
CA VAL A 18 -6.37 10.09 -2.87
C VAL A 18 -6.58 10.93 -4.13
N VAL A 19 -5.57 11.72 -4.48
CA VAL A 19 -5.66 12.75 -5.52
C VAL A 19 -5.29 12.18 -6.88
N ASN A 20 -4.07 11.64 -7.02
CA ASN A 20 -3.54 11.17 -8.30
C ASN A 20 -2.63 9.95 -8.12
N LYS A 21 -2.63 9.05 -9.10
CA LYS A 21 -1.64 7.97 -9.23
C LYS A 21 -0.35 8.54 -9.84
N ILE A 22 0.79 8.20 -9.26
CA ILE A 22 2.10 8.60 -9.79
C ILE A 22 2.54 7.55 -10.82
N ALA A 23 3.07 7.98 -11.96
CA ALA A 23 3.59 7.07 -12.98
C ALA A 23 4.75 6.26 -12.38
N HIS A 24 4.67 4.94 -12.50
CA HIS A 24 5.72 4.05 -12.00
C HIS A 24 6.96 4.15 -12.89
N VAL A 25 8.08 4.61 -12.31
CA VAL A 25 9.40 4.49 -12.93
C VAL A 25 10.01 3.17 -12.44
N PRO A 26 10.34 2.21 -13.32
CA PRO A 26 10.97 0.97 -12.91
C PRO A 26 12.24 1.26 -12.12
N SER A 27 12.31 0.81 -10.87
CA SER A 27 13.52 0.88 -10.04
C SER A 27 13.79 -0.49 -9.43
N SER A 28 15.07 -0.81 -9.26
CA SER A 28 15.56 -2.14 -8.85
C SER A 28 15.29 -2.50 -7.37
N GLY A 29 14.52 -1.70 -6.63
CA GLY A 29 14.43 -1.78 -5.17
C GLY A 29 13.08 -2.19 -4.57
N GLY A 30 11.97 -2.23 -5.31
CA GLY A 30 10.68 -2.52 -4.69
C GLY A 30 9.50 -2.48 -5.64
N MET A 31 9.21 -3.62 -6.27
CA MET A 31 8.16 -3.78 -7.29
C MET A 31 6.72 -3.81 -6.73
N PHE A 32 6.52 -3.72 -5.41
CA PHE A 32 5.26 -4.18 -4.80
C PHE A 32 4.27 -3.09 -4.39
N SER A 33 4.58 -1.81 -4.62
CA SER A 33 3.68 -0.72 -4.24
C SER A 33 3.27 0.17 -5.41
N VAL A 34 2.01 0.58 -5.41
CA VAL A 34 1.47 1.59 -6.32
C VAL A 34 1.59 2.98 -5.65
N PRO A 35 2.33 3.93 -6.25
CA PRO A 35 2.54 5.24 -5.65
C PRO A 35 1.40 6.23 -5.96
N TYR A 36 1.03 7.04 -4.97
CA TYR A 36 -0.03 8.04 -5.07
C TYR A 36 0.37 9.37 -4.40
N VAL A 37 -0.27 10.45 -4.85
CA VAL A 37 -0.40 11.71 -4.09
C VAL A 37 -1.71 11.67 -3.32
N VAL A 38 -1.64 11.96 -2.02
CA VAL A 38 -2.81 12.09 -1.14
C VAL A 38 -2.82 13.47 -0.47
N ALA A 39 -4.00 14.01 -0.19
CA ALA A 39 -4.17 15.23 0.57
C ALA A 39 -4.72 14.93 1.97
N ASP A 40 -4.16 15.58 2.99
CA ASP A 40 -4.74 15.57 4.34
C ASP A 40 -5.96 16.50 4.44
N LYS A 41 -6.58 16.54 5.63
CA LYS A 41 -7.74 17.39 5.93
C LYS A 41 -7.49 18.89 5.74
N ASP A 42 -6.23 19.33 5.82
CA ASP A 42 -5.83 20.73 5.67
C ASP A 42 -5.43 21.04 4.20
N GLY A 43 -5.55 20.03 3.31
CA GLY A 43 -5.25 20.14 1.88
C GLY A 43 -3.78 19.99 1.54
N LYS A 44 -2.92 19.65 2.51
CA LYS A 44 -1.48 19.44 2.25
C LYS A 44 -1.27 18.09 1.57
N GLU A 45 -0.41 18.07 0.55
CA GLU A 45 -0.08 16.86 -0.20
C GLU A 45 1.02 16.02 0.45
N HIS A 46 0.88 14.70 0.36
CA HIS A 46 1.80 13.69 0.87
C HIS A 46 1.92 12.53 -0.11
N PHE A 47 2.97 11.74 0.05
CA PHE A 47 3.21 10.54 -0.74
C PHE A 47 2.63 9.30 -0.06
N LEU A 48 1.89 8.48 -0.81
CA LEU A 48 1.33 7.20 -0.35
C LEU A 48 1.90 6.05 -1.19
N LYS A 49 2.33 4.98 -0.50
CA LYS A 49 2.64 3.68 -1.11
C LYS A 49 1.48 2.72 -0.81
N ALA A 50 0.74 2.31 -1.83
CA ALA A 50 -0.32 1.32 -1.70
C ALA A 50 0.21 -0.08 -2.02
N LEU A 51 0.05 -1.04 -1.12
CA LEU A 51 0.48 -2.43 -1.29
C LEU A 51 -0.74 -3.30 -1.57
N ASP A 52 -0.60 -4.28 -2.45
CA ASP A 52 -1.65 -5.27 -2.75
C ASP A 52 -1.20 -6.67 -2.34
N PHE A 53 -1.98 -7.33 -1.48
CA PHE A 53 -1.74 -8.71 -1.08
C PHE A 53 -2.67 -9.70 -1.80
N SER A 54 -3.61 -9.22 -2.62
CA SER A 54 -4.67 -10.05 -3.21
C SER A 54 -4.10 -11.15 -4.11
N ASP A 55 -3.04 -10.86 -4.86
CA ASP A 55 -2.40 -11.84 -5.74
C ASP A 55 -1.69 -12.96 -4.97
N ALA A 56 -1.29 -12.72 -3.71
CA ALA A 56 -0.67 -13.75 -2.88
C ALA A 56 -1.63 -14.91 -2.60
N PHE A 57 -2.95 -14.66 -2.56
CA PHE A 57 -3.95 -15.71 -2.37
C PHE A 57 -4.07 -16.66 -3.58
N ASN A 58 -3.63 -16.22 -4.76
CA ASN A 58 -3.64 -17.02 -5.99
C ASN A 58 -2.29 -17.69 -6.28
N ALA A 59 -1.28 -17.51 -5.42
CA ALA A 59 0.04 -18.10 -5.61
C ALA A 59 0.00 -19.63 -5.39
N PRO A 60 0.95 -20.39 -5.96
CA PRO A 60 1.05 -21.83 -5.70
C PRO A 60 1.24 -22.20 -4.22
N ASP A 61 1.90 -21.32 -3.45
CA ASP A 61 2.04 -21.40 -1.99
C ASP A 61 1.61 -20.04 -1.38
N PRO A 62 0.31 -19.84 -1.11
CA PRO A 62 -0.21 -18.57 -0.62
C PRO A 62 0.38 -18.15 0.73
N ALA A 63 0.64 -19.13 1.60
CA ALA A 63 1.19 -18.87 2.93
C ALA A 63 2.59 -18.23 2.84
N ARG A 64 3.45 -18.79 1.98
CA ARG A 64 4.80 -18.25 1.77
C ARG A 64 4.79 -16.92 1.01
N ALA A 65 3.89 -16.76 0.05
CA ALA A 65 3.72 -15.49 -0.66
C ALA A 65 3.31 -14.36 0.30
N LEU A 66 2.32 -14.61 1.17
CA LEU A 66 1.90 -13.67 2.20
C LEU A 66 3.02 -13.38 3.21
N GLN A 67 3.75 -14.40 3.65
CA GLN A 67 4.89 -14.23 4.56
C GLN A 67 5.94 -13.27 3.96
N ASN A 68 6.29 -13.45 2.69
CA ASN A 68 7.27 -12.59 2.01
C ASN A 68 6.79 -11.13 1.93
N LEU A 69 5.55 -10.90 1.51
CA LEU A 69 5.00 -9.56 1.35
C LEU A 69 4.84 -8.84 2.69
N THR A 70 4.35 -9.53 3.72
CA THR A 70 4.21 -8.97 5.07
C THR A 70 5.55 -8.72 5.73
N SER A 71 6.56 -9.57 5.50
CA SER A 71 7.93 -9.35 6.00
C SER A 71 8.57 -8.12 5.38
N ALA A 72 8.39 -7.91 4.07
CA ALA A 72 8.86 -6.72 3.37
C ALA A 72 8.17 -5.44 3.90
N TYR A 73 6.85 -5.48 4.11
CA TYR A 73 6.11 -4.38 4.71
C TYR A 73 6.60 -4.05 6.13
N ASN A 74 6.78 -5.06 6.98
CA ASN A 74 7.27 -4.87 8.34
C ASN A 74 8.69 -4.28 8.34
N HIS A 75 9.58 -4.78 7.47
CA HIS A 75 10.92 -4.24 7.35
C HIS A 75 10.92 -2.74 7.00
N GLU A 76 10.09 -2.33 6.03
CA GLU A 76 9.96 -0.91 5.67
C GLU A 76 9.42 -0.08 6.83
N ARG A 77 8.39 -0.57 7.52
CA ARG A 77 7.81 0.10 8.70
C ARG A 77 8.82 0.26 9.84
N ASP A 78 9.53 -0.81 10.18
CA ASP A 78 10.50 -0.83 11.27
C ASP A 78 11.70 0.09 10.98
N VAL A 79 12.17 0.16 9.73
CA VAL A 79 13.23 1.11 9.31
C VAL A 79 12.75 2.55 9.50
N LEU A 80 11.52 2.87 9.11
CA LEU A 80 10.96 4.22 9.25
C LEU A 80 10.75 4.61 10.72
N GLU A 81 10.27 3.69 11.55
CA GLU A 81 10.15 3.87 13.01
C GLU A 81 11.52 4.12 13.65
N HIS A 82 12.52 3.29 13.33
CA HIS A 82 13.88 3.46 13.82
C HIS A 82 14.49 4.82 13.45
N CYS A 83 14.25 5.30 12.22
CA CYS A 83 14.72 6.60 11.77
C CYS A 83 13.99 7.78 12.42
N ARG A 84 12.70 7.61 12.77
CA ARG A 84 11.88 8.61 13.47
C ARG A 84 12.43 8.90 14.86
N ASP A 85 12.73 7.86 15.63
CA ASP A 85 13.20 7.98 17.02
C ASP A 85 14.56 8.70 17.11
N ARG A 86 15.38 8.58 16.06
CA ARG A 86 16.69 9.21 15.96
C ARG A 86 16.67 10.61 15.32
N ARG A 87 15.49 11.13 14.95
CA ARG A 87 15.29 12.44 14.30
C ARG A 87 16.28 12.71 13.16
N LEU A 88 16.54 11.69 12.34
CA LEU A 88 17.43 11.85 11.18
C LEU A 88 16.75 12.79 10.17
N SER A 89 17.16 14.05 10.15
CA SER A 89 16.53 15.14 9.39
C SER A 89 16.55 14.97 7.86
N ARG A 90 17.23 13.93 7.36
CA ARG A 90 17.39 13.62 5.93
C ARG A 90 16.70 12.32 5.50
N VAL A 91 15.94 11.68 6.39
CA VAL A 91 15.22 10.43 6.08
C VAL A 91 13.72 10.74 6.00
N VAL A 92 13.06 10.21 4.97
CA VAL A 92 11.60 10.28 4.84
C VAL A 92 10.98 9.54 6.01
N LEU A 93 10.01 10.15 6.69
CA LEU A 93 9.28 9.52 7.80
C LEU A 93 7.87 9.17 7.37
N ALA A 94 7.40 7.97 7.72
CA ALA A 94 6.00 7.62 7.56
C ALA A 94 5.14 8.55 8.42
N VAL A 95 4.18 9.23 7.81
CA VAL A 95 3.20 10.06 8.51
C VAL A 95 2.16 9.19 9.22
N THR A 96 1.71 8.12 8.55
CA THR A 96 0.75 7.15 9.06
C THR A 96 0.84 5.83 8.26
N HIS A 97 0.16 4.79 8.72
CA HIS A 97 -0.09 3.55 7.98
C HIS A 97 -1.51 3.04 8.25
N GLY A 98 -2.04 2.18 7.39
CA GLY A 98 -3.40 1.67 7.53
C GLY A 98 -3.78 0.66 6.46
N TYR A 99 -5.08 0.37 6.38
CA TYR A 99 -5.68 -0.59 5.46
C TYR A 99 -6.88 0.05 4.78
N ALA A 100 -7.13 -0.35 3.53
CA ALA A 100 -8.31 0.06 2.78
C ALA A 100 -8.92 -1.13 2.06
N GLN A 101 -10.26 -1.16 2.00
CA GLN A 101 -11.00 -2.04 1.11
C GLN A 101 -11.46 -1.25 -0.10
N VAL A 102 -11.15 -1.76 -1.28
CA VAL A 102 -11.58 -1.17 -2.54
C VAL A 102 -12.91 -1.80 -2.95
N PRO A 103 -13.99 -1.01 -3.10
CA PRO A 103 -15.29 -1.53 -3.51
C PRO A 103 -15.20 -2.27 -4.84
N GLY A 104 -15.74 -3.49 -4.89
CA GLY A 104 -15.76 -4.31 -6.12
C GLY A 104 -14.51 -5.14 -6.38
N SER A 105 -13.44 -5.00 -5.58
CA SER A 105 -12.20 -5.79 -5.72
C SER A 105 -12.27 -7.15 -5.00
N ALA A 106 -13.46 -7.67 -4.73
CA ALA A 106 -13.61 -8.97 -4.07
C ALA A 106 -12.99 -10.09 -4.93
N THR A 107 -12.12 -10.88 -4.31
CA THR A 107 -11.62 -12.15 -4.84
C THR A 107 -12.81 -12.99 -5.32
N SER A 108 -12.69 -13.57 -6.51
CA SER A 108 -13.76 -14.32 -7.16
C SER A 108 -14.37 -15.37 -6.21
N LYS A 109 -15.69 -15.47 -6.26
CA LYS A 109 -16.50 -16.49 -5.59
C LYS A 109 -15.84 -17.88 -5.68
N ALA A 110 -15.41 -18.42 -4.55
CA ALA A 110 -15.37 -19.87 -4.37
C ALA A 110 -16.83 -20.33 -4.24
N GLY A 111 -17.40 -20.76 -5.36
CA GLY A 111 -18.72 -21.38 -5.41
C GLY A 111 -18.78 -22.27 -6.64
N SER A 112 -18.33 -23.52 -6.49
CA SER A 112 -18.72 -24.59 -7.40
C SER A 112 -20.12 -25.08 -7.01
N PRO A 113 -21.07 -25.15 -7.94
CA PRO A 113 -22.18 -26.08 -7.84
C PRO A 113 -22.09 -27.10 -9.00
N THR A 114 -21.77 -28.35 -8.65
CA THR A 114 -22.44 -29.59 -9.10
C THR A 114 -21.80 -30.76 -8.39
#